data_AF-A0A0A2A2C0-F1
#
_entry.id   AF-A0A0A2A2C0-F1
#
_cell.length_a   1.000
_cell.length_b   1.000
_cell.length_c   1.000
_cell.angle_alpha   90.00
_cell.angle_beta   90.00
_cell.angle_gamma   90.00
#
_symmetry.space_group_name_H-M   'P 1'
#
loop_
_entity.id
_entity.type
_entity.pdbx_description
1 polymer ?
#
loop_
_entity_poly.entity_id
_entity_poly.type
_entity_poly.pdbx_seq_one_letter_code
_entity_poly.pdbx_strand_id
1 'polypeptide(L)' 'MNKGFNVSKGMALLLLKPINLPVNFVLNLIIFITNPKYNIGF' A
#
# COMPACT_ATOMS: atom_id res chain seq x y z
N MET A 1 20.95 2.65 7.64
CA MET A 1 19.67 3.17 8.18
C MET A 1 18.58 2.18 7.85
N ASN A 2 18.06 1.49 8.87
CA ASN A 2 16.99 0.49 8.73
C ASN A 2 15.74 1.16 8.13
N LYS A 3 15.47 0.92 6.85
CA LYS A 3 14.13 1.11 6.27
C LYS A 3 13.24 0.00 6.82
N GLY A 4 12.85 0.13 8.09
CA GLY A 4 11.88 -0.75 8.72
C GLY A 4 10.66 -0.82 7.81
N PHE A 5 10.21 -2.04 7.51
CA PHE A 5 8.99 -2.28 6.75
C PHE A 5 7.86 -1.52 7.45
N ASN A 6 7.39 -0.42 6.85
CA ASN A 6 6.40 0.45 7.49
C ASN A 6 5.12 -0.37 7.64
N VAL A 7 4.75 -0.67 8.89
CA VAL A 7 3.67 -1.59 9.26
C VAL A 7 2.37 -1.21 8.56
N SER A 8 2.11 0.08 8.34
CA SER A 8 0.95 0.57 7.59
C SER A 8 0.93 0.13 6.11
N LYS A 9 2.09 0.12 5.45
CA LYS A 9 2.23 -0.36 4.05
C LYS A 9 2.09 -1.88 3.99
N GLY A 10 2.63 -2.59 4.99
CA GLY A 10 2.45 -4.03 5.15
C GLY A 10 1.00 -4.43 5.38
N MET A 11 0.30 -3.73 6.26
CA MET A 11 -1.11 -3.94 6.57
C MET A 11 -1.99 -3.68 5.34
N ALA A 12 -1.71 -2.62 4.57
CA ALA A 12 -2.43 -2.35 3.33
C ALA A 12 -2.27 -3.47 2.28
N LEU A 13 -1.06 -4.03 2.13
CA LEU A 13 -0.81 -5.18 1.26
C LEU A 13 -1.51 -6.47 1.77
N LEU A 14 -1.57 -6.67 3.08
CA LEU A 14 -2.29 -7.79 3.69
C LEU A 14 -3.81 -7.66 3.53
N LEU A 15 -4.34 -6.45 3.61
CA LEU A 15 -5.75 -6.12 3.39
C LEU A 15 -6.17 -6.26 1.92
N LEU A 16 -5.25 -6.08 0.97
CA LEU A 16 -5.50 -6.32 -0.46
C LEU A 16 -5.65 -7.81 -0.80
N LYS A 17 -5.00 -8.70 -0.04
CA LYS A 17 -4.94 -10.14 -0.31
C LYS A 17 -6.31 -10.86 -0.27
N PRO A 18 -7.27 -10.52 0.62
CA PRO A 18 -8.61 -11.10 0.63
C PRO A 18 -9.66 -10.36 -0.22
N ILE A 19 -9.32 -9.25 -0.90
CA ILE A 19 -10.34 -8.46 -1.61
C ILE A 19 -10.41 -8.88 -3.08
N ASN A 20 -11.61 -9.27 -3.54
CA ASN A 20 -11.91 -9.59 -4.94
C ASN A 20 -12.01 -8.30 -5.81
N LEU A 21 -11.05 -7.39 -5.65
CA LEU A 21 -10.98 -6.14 -6.39
C LEU A 21 -10.41 -6.40 -7.80
N PRO A 22 -10.91 -5.69 -8.82
CA PRO A 22 -10.28 -5.72 -10.14
C PRO A 22 -8.80 -5.33 -10.05
N VAL A 23 -7.93 -6.04 -10.78
CA VAL A 23 -6.46 -5.84 -10.76
C VAL A 23 -6.07 -4.37 -10.99
N ASN A 24 -6.79 -3.65 -11.85
CA ASN A 24 -6.53 -2.23 -12.11
C ASN A 24 -6.75 -1.34 -10.88
N PHE A 25 -7.75 -1.65 -10.05
CA PHE A 25 -7.98 -0.94 -8.79
C PHE A 25 -6.92 -1.25 -7.76
N VAL A 26 -6.50 -2.52 -7.66
CA VAL A 26 -5.43 -2.94 -6.75
C VAL A 26 -4.12 -2.22 -7.10
N LEU A 27 -3.78 -2.14 -8.39
CA LEU A 27 -2.58 -1.46 -8.86
C LEU A 27 -2.63 0.06 -8.57
N ASN A 28 -3.76 0.71 -8.85
CA ASN A 28 -3.95 2.13 -8.53
C ASN A 28 -3.84 2.40 -7.03
N LEU A 29 -4.38 1.50 -6.20
CA LEU A 29 -4.26 1.61 -4.76
C LEU A 29 -2.79 1.48 -4.36
N ILE A 30 -2.08 0.44 -4.80
CA ILE A 30 -0.65 0.25 -4.50
C ILE A 30 0.16 1.50 -4.88
N ILE A 31 -0.06 2.06 -6.07
CA ILE A 31 0.60 3.29 -6.51
C ILE A 31 0.26 4.46 -5.58
N PHE A 32 -1.01 4.60 -5.18
CA PHE A 32 -1.44 5.65 -4.26
C PHE A 32 -0.78 5.55 -2.87
N ILE A 33 -0.78 4.36 -2.22
CA ILE A 33 -0.16 4.14 -0.89
C ILE A 33 1.37 4.18 -0.91
N THR A 34 1.99 3.91 -2.06
CA THR A 34 3.46 3.95 -2.20
C THR A 34 3.98 5.29 -2.69
N ASN A 35 3.13 6.12 -3.30
CA ASN A 35 3.54 7.42 -3.83
C ASN A 35 3.82 8.42 -2.69
N PRO A 36 5.06 8.93 -2.59
CA PRO A 36 5.48 9.83 -1.51
C PRO A 36 4.69 11.15 -1.51
N LYS A 37 4.11 11.55 -2.65
CA LYS A 37 3.28 12.76 -2.77
C LYS A 37 2.07 12.74 -1.84
N TYR A 38 1.51 11.56 -1.55
CA TYR A 38 0.30 11.45 -0.73
C TYR A 38 0.60 11.29 0.77
N ASN A 39 1.88 11.19 1.14
CA ASN A 39 2.36 11.21 2.53
C ASN A 39 1.65 10.23 3.48
N ILE A 40 1.21 9.09 2.96
CA ILE A 40 0.47 8.07 3.71
C ILE A 40 1.49 7.30 4.56
N GLY A 41 1.86 7.89 5.69
CA GLY A 41 2.81 7.31 6.65
C GLY A 41 4.02 8.18 7.00
N PHE A 42 3.92 9.51 6.89
CA PHE A 42 4.73 10.43 7.69
C PHE A 42 3.97 10.83 8.95
#